data_AF-A0A8T6I6L2-F1
#
_entry.id   AF-A0A8T6I6L2-F1
#
_cell.length_a   1.000
_cell.length_b   1.000
_cell.length_c   1.000
_cell.angle_alpha   90.00
_cell.angle_beta   90.00
_cell.angle_gamma   90.00
#
_symmetry.space_group_name_H-M   'P 1'
#
loop_
_entity.id
_entity.type
_entity.pdbx_description
1 polymer ?
#
loop_
_entity_poly.entity_id
_entity_poly.type
_entity_poly.pdbx_seq_one_letter_code
_entity_poly.pdbx_strand_id
1 'polypeptide(L)'
;MYREIFGMDAHGREVVLEHHSQALAAKDDDGDFRSRQAAARLAAENWDAPIVVTTTVQLFESLFSNATSRLRKVHRMAGSVIVLDEAQTLPPRLRDPITDAIRS
;
A
#
# COMPACT_ATOMS: atom_id res chain seq x y z
N MET A 1 -6.50 -11.88 -7.01
CA MET A 1 -7.30 -12.21 -5.80
C MET A 1 -7.97 -10.98 -5.18
N TYR A 2 -7.27 -10.03 -4.56
CA TYR A 2 -7.96 -8.88 -3.90
C TYR A 2 -8.73 -7.99 -4.88
N ARG A 3 -8.18 -7.73 -6.08
CA ARG A 3 -8.91 -7.07 -7.18
C ARG A 3 -10.14 -7.84 -7.66
N GLU A 4 -10.19 -9.16 -7.57
CA GLU A 4 -11.37 -9.92 -8.00
C GLU A 4 -12.51 -9.78 -7.00
N ILE A 5 -12.18 -9.62 -5.71
CA ILE A 5 -13.16 -9.54 -4.63
C ILE A 5 -13.60 -8.09 -4.40
N PHE A 6 -12.67 -7.13 -4.45
CA PHE A 6 -12.88 -5.74 -4.06
C PHE A 6 -12.55 -4.73 -5.16
N GLY A 7 -12.21 -5.17 -6.38
CA GLY A 7 -11.60 -4.30 -7.39
C GLY A 7 -12.48 -3.19 -7.95
N MET A 8 -13.80 -3.22 -7.75
CA MET A 8 -14.71 -2.15 -8.18
C MET A 8 -15.67 -1.76 -7.05
N ASP A 9 -15.86 -0.45 -6.86
CA ASP A 9 -16.95 0.05 -6.02
C ASP A 9 -18.31 -0.01 -6.74
N ALA A 10 -19.37 0.38 -6.03
CA ALA A 10 -20.73 0.44 -6.56
C ALA A 10 -20.89 1.38 -7.79
N HIS A 11 -19.88 2.19 -8.10
CA HIS A 11 -19.84 3.12 -9.23
C HIS A 11 -18.88 2.66 -10.33
N GLY A 12 -18.33 1.43 -10.24
CA GLY A 12 -17.41 0.87 -11.22
C GLY A 12 -15.99 1.45 -11.18
N ARG A 13 -15.61 2.14 -10.10
CA ARG A 13 -14.25 2.71 -9.95
C ARG A 13 -13.31 1.71 -9.32
N GLU A 14 -12.07 1.67 -9.78
CA GLU A 14 -11.03 0.85 -9.19
C GLU A 14 -10.65 1.38 -7.80
N VAL A 15 -10.81 0.56 -6.77
CA VAL A 15 -10.60 0.98 -5.36
C VAL A 15 -9.45 0.25 -4.67
N VAL A 16 -8.83 -0.72 -5.34
CA VAL A 16 -7.75 -1.54 -4.79
C VAL A 16 -6.42 -1.14 -5.42
N LEU A 17 -5.49 -0.69 -4.59
CA LEU A 17 -4.10 -0.45 -4.95
C LEU A 17 -3.23 -1.57 -4.38
N GLU A 18 -2.60 -2.34 -5.26
CA GLU A 18 -1.65 -3.38 -4.87
C GLU A 18 -0.22 -2.82 -4.95
N HIS A 19 0.42 -2.61 -3.81
CA HIS A 19 1.79 -2.11 -3.72
C HIS A 19 2.72 -3.17 -3.12
N HIS A 20 3.16 -4.09 -3.97
CA HIS A 20 4.18 -5.09 -3.65
C HIS A 20 5.03 -5.37 -4.91
N SER A 21 6.23 -5.96 -4.74
CA SER A 21 7.24 -6.07 -5.80
C SER A 21 6.77 -6.76 -7.09
N GLN A 22 5.75 -7.62 -7.01
CA GLN A 22 5.17 -8.31 -8.17
C GLN A 22 4.03 -7.54 -8.86
N ALA A 23 3.36 -6.62 -8.16
CA ALA A 23 2.20 -5.89 -8.70
C ALA A 23 2.57 -4.82 -9.74
N LEU A 24 3.74 -4.21 -9.61
CA LEU A 24 4.21 -3.18 -10.55
C LEU A 24 4.74 -3.75 -11.88
N ALA A 25 4.78 -5.08 -12.03
CA ALA A 25 5.37 -5.79 -13.16
C ALA A 25 4.37 -6.20 -14.26
N ALA A 26 3.07 -6.01 -14.06
CA ALA A 26 2.06 -6.34 -15.08
C ALA A 26 2.13 -5.33 -16.24
N LYS A 27 2.44 -5.86 -17.43
CA LYS A 27 2.67 -5.15 -18.70
C LYS A 27 1.38 -5.04 -19.51
N ASP A 28 1.24 -3.92 -20.22
CA ASP A 28 0.51 -3.88 -21.50
C ASP A 28 1.22 -2.90 -22.45
N ASP A 29 1.31 -3.30 -23.72
CA ASP A 29 2.28 -2.81 -24.71
C ASP A 29 1.70 -1.71 -25.62
N ASP A 30 1.24 -0.60 -25.03
CA ASP A 30 0.62 0.48 -25.79
C ASP A 30 1.12 1.89 -25.39
N GLY A 31 1.02 2.87 -26.31
CA GLY A 31 1.65 4.21 -26.15
C GLY A 31 1.20 5.01 -24.91
N ASP A 32 0.04 4.69 -24.36
CA ASP A 32 -0.55 5.25 -23.12
C ASP A 32 -0.08 4.51 -21.83
N PHE A 33 0.82 3.54 -21.97
CA PHE A 33 1.38 2.77 -20.85
C PHE A 33 2.23 3.65 -19.92
N ARG A 34 2.98 4.62 -20.46
CA ARG A 34 3.88 5.46 -19.65
C ARG A 34 3.12 6.41 -18.71
N SER A 35 2.02 7.00 -19.18
CA SER A 35 1.10 7.83 -18.38
C SER A 35 0.43 7.01 -17.29
N ARG A 36 -0.16 5.84 -17.64
CA ARG A 36 -0.79 4.94 -16.68
C ARG A 36 0.20 4.37 -15.65
N GLN A 37 1.40 4.01 -16.06
CA GLN A 37 2.45 3.54 -15.16
C GLN A 37 2.93 4.66 -14.23
N ALA A 38 3.07 5.90 -14.72
CA ALA A 38 3.40 7.04 -13.87
C ALA A 38 2.29 7.31 -12.84
N ALA A 39 1.03 7.26 -13.24
CA ALA A 39 -0.12 7.40 -12.34
C ALA A 39 -0.16 6.28 -11.28
N ALA A 40 0.04 5.02 -11.67
CA ALA A 40 0.08 3.89 -10.76
C ALA A 40 1.24 3.99 -9.76
N ARG A 41 2.43 4.43 -10.21
CA ARG A 41 3.58 4.69 -9.32
C ARG A 41 3.29 5.82 -8.35
N LEU A 42 2.70 6.91 -8.80
CA LEU A 42 2.33 8.03 -7.94
C LEU A 42 1.28 7.61 -6.91
N ALA A 43 0.27 6.83 -7.31
CA ALA A 43 -0.71 6.25 -6.40
C ALA A 43 -0.05 5.32 -5.37
N ALA A 44 0.90 4.49 -5.79
CA ALA A 44 1.69 3.61 -4.92
C ALA A 44 2.57 4.39 -3.92
N GLU A 45 3.18 5.50 -4.33
CA GLU A 45 3.96 6.38 -3.46
C GLU A 45 3.11 7.13 -2.44
N ASN A 46 1.85 7.42 -2.78
CA ASN A 46 0.94 8.16 -1.90
C ASN A 46 -0.01 7.25 -1.11
N TRP A 47 -0.07 5.95 -1.43
CA TRP A 47 -1.14 5.05 -0.99
C TRP A 47 -2.53 5.64 -1.29
N ASP A 48 -2.69 6.13 -2.51
CA ASP A 48 -3.87 6.87 -2.96
C ASP A 48 -4.97 5.93 -3.49
N ALA A 49 -5.54 5.13 -2.59
CA ALA A 49 -6.72 4.32 -2.87
C ALA A 49 -7.50 4.02 -1.58
N PRO A 50 -8.80 3.73 -1.67
CA PRO A 50 -9.60 3.30 -0.52
C PRO A 50 -9.10 2.01 0.13
N ILE A 51 -8.64 1.05 -0.68
CA ILE A 51 -8.09 -0.23 -0.20
C ILE A 51 -6.66 -0.35 -0.72
N VAL A 52 -5.71 -0.50 0.19
CA VAL A 52 -4.29 -0.69 -0.14
C VAL A 52 -3.85 -2.06 0.34
N VAL A 53 -3.37 -2.87 -0.59
CA VAL A 53 -2.79 -4.19 -0.30
C VAL A 53 -1.29 -4.11 -0.49
N THR A 54 -0.55 -4.35 0.58
CA THR A 54 0.91 -4.20 0.60
C THR A 54 1.55 -5.24 1.52
N THR A 55 2.87 -5.23 1.60
CA THR A 55 3.60 -6.09 2.53
C THR A 55 3.88 -5.37 3.84
N THR A 56 4.00 -6.14 4.91
CA THR A 56 4.41 -5.64 6.24
C THR A 56 5.74 -4.88 6.19
N VAL A 57 6.67 -5.30 5.32
CA VAL A 57 7.93 -4.58 5.06
C VAL A 57 7.67 -3.19 4.48
N GLN A 58 6.82 -3.07 3.45
CA GLN A 58 6.46 -1.78 2.86
C GLN A 58 5.77 -0.86 3.86
N LEU A 59 4.93 -1.40 4.76
CA LEU A 59 4.32 -0.63 5.84
C LEU A 59 5.38 -0.03 6.77
N PHE A 60 6.30 -0.84 7.30
CA PHE A 60 7.33 -0.32 8.22
C PHE A 60 8.37 0.56 7.55
N GLU A 61 8.74 0.27 6.30
CA GLU A 61 9.53 1.19 5.50
C GLU A 61 8.85 2.55 5.33
N SER A 62 7.52 2.61 5.38
CA SER A 62 6.79 3.87 5.27
C SER A 62 6.73 4.61 6.60
N LEU A 63 6.53 3.89 7.71
CA LEU A 63 6.45 4.46 9.06
C LEU A 63 7.81 4.92 9.62
N PHE A 64 8.90 4.21 9.29
CA PHE A 64 10.22 4.42 9.91
C PHE A 64 11.28 4.98 8.95
N SER A 65 10.90 5.39 7.74
CA SER A 65 11.83 5.99 6.79
C SER A 65 12.01 7.48 7.02
N ASN A 66 13.22 7.98 6.76
CA ASN A 66 13.52 9.41 6.68
C ASN A 66 13.45 9.97 5.24
N ALA A 67 13.23 9.11 4.24
CA ALA A 67 13.05 9.52 2.85
C ALA A 67 11.63 10.06 2.62
N THR A 68 11.53 11.28 2.10
CA THR A 68 10.27 12.00 1.83
C THR A 68 9.30 11.17 1.00
N SER A 69 9.79 10.42 0.01
CA SER A 69 8.94 9.61 -0.87
C SER A 69 8.21 8.47 -0.15
N ARG A 70 8.80 7.90 0.90
CA ARG A 70 8.15 6.84 1.69
C ARG A 70 7.21 7.41 2.75
N LEU A 71 7.58 8.55 3.35
CA LEU A 71 6.74 9.26 4.33
C LEU A 71 5.45 9.80 3.72
N ARG A 72 5.42 10.07 2.40
CA ARG A 72 4.18 10.44 1.70
C ARG A 72 3.06 9.44 1.88
N LYS A 73 3.30 8.17 2.21
CA LYS A 73 2.22 7.19 2.45
C LYS A 73 1.50 7.41 3.79
N VAL A 74 2.20 7.97 4.78
CA VAL A 74 1.70 8.10 6.16
C VAL A 74 0.44 8.95 6.25
N HIS A 75 0.31 9.99 5.42
CA HIS A 75 -0.90 10.84 5.43
C HIS A 75 -2.19 10.08 5.08
N ARG A 76 -2.10 8.97 4.32
CA ARG A 76 -3.23 8.09 4.01
C ARG A 76 -3.45 6.98 5.04
N MET A 77 -2.53 6.80 5.97
CA MET A 77 -2.71 5.89 7.11
C MET A 77 -3.51 6.54 8.24
N ALA A 78 -3.49 7.87 8.34
CA ALA A 78 -4.25 8.59 9.33
C ALA A 78 -5.75 8.33 9.17
N GLY A 79 -6.40 7.81 10.21
CA GLY A 79 -7.83 7.46 10.19
C GLY A 79 -8.18 6.21 9.39
N SER A 80 -7.19 5.43 8.93
CA SER A 80 -7.44 4.15 8.26
C SER A 80 -7.45 2.97 9.24
N VAL A 81 -7.93 1.82 8.76
CA VAL A 81 -7.83 0.55 9.48
C VAL A 81 -6.71 -0.27 8.84
N ILE A 82 -5.71 -0.66 9.64
CA ILE A 82 -4.60 -1.51 9.20
C ILE A 82 -4.88 -2.94 9.64
N VAL A 83 -4.93 -3.87 8.68
CA VAL A 83 -5.05 -5.31 8.93
C VAL A 83 -3.71 -5.96 8.62
N LEU A 84 -3.09 -6.56 9.64
CA LEU A 84 -1.86 -7.32 9.49
C LEU A 84 -2.21 -8.80 9.41
N ASP A 85 -2.16 -9.33 8.20
CA ASP A 85 -2.15 -10.78 8.02
C ASP A 85 -0.82 -11.34 8.53
N GLU A 86 -0.86 -12.52 9.13
CA GLU A 86 0.34 -13.20 9.65
C GLU A 86 1.13 -12.37 10.69
N ALA A 87 0.48 -11.59 11.56
CA ALA A 87 1.15 -10.77 12.59
C ALA A 87 2.10 -11.58 13.51
N GLN A 88 1.92 -12.91 13.61
CA GLN A 88 2.84 -13.82 14.27
C GLN A 88 4.26 -13.85 13.66
N THR A 89 4.41 -13.51 12.39
CA THR A 89 5.68 -13.54 11.64
C THR A 89 6.56 -12.33 11.90
N LEU A 90 6.04 -11.31 12.60
CA LEU A 90 6.80 -10.14 13.00
C LEU A 90 8.00 -10.53 13.89
N PRO A 91 9.19 -9.93 13.67
CA PRO A 91 10.32 -10.10 14.57
C PRO A 91 9.90 -9.74 16.00
N PRO A 92 10.15 -10.59 17.01
CA PRO A 92 9.71 -10.34 18.38
C PRO A 92 10.15 -8.98 18.92
N ARG A 93 11.33 -8.50 18.50
CA ARG A 93 11.90 -7.20 18.89
C ARG A 93 11.14 -5.99 18.38
N LEU A 94 10.31 -6.15 17.34
CA LEU A 94 9.54 -5.06 16.75
C LEU A 94 8.08 -5.07 17.23
N ARG A 95 7.62 -6.12 17.92
CA ARG A 95 6.22 -6.25 18.35
C ARG A 95 5.74 -5.06 19.19
N ASP A 96 6.48 -4.70 20.22
CA ASP A 96 6.09 -3.63 21.14
C ASP A 96 6.13 -2.26 20.44
N PRO A 97 7.21 -1.86 19.73
CA PRO A 97 7.23 -0.62 18.95
C PRO A 97 6.10 -0.50 17.91
N ILE A 98 5.76 -1.60 17.24
CA ILE A 98 4.68 -1.65 16.25
C ILE A 98 3.32 -1.46 16.93
N THR A 99 3.10 -2.13 18.05
CA THR A 99 1.85 -2.04 18.80
C THR A 99 1.66 -0.65 19.37
N ASP A 100 2.73 -0.03 19.89
CA ASP A 100 2.70 1.34 20.41
C ASP A 100 2.39 2.35 19.29
N ALA A 101 3.02 2.21 18.13
CA ALA A 101 2.80 3.10 16.98
C ALA A 101 1.36 3.01 16.41
N ILE A 102 0.68 1.88 16.58
CA ILE A 102 -0.70 1.68 16.09
C ILE A 102 -1.74 2.13 17.13
N ARG A 103 -1.39 2.21 18.42
CA ARG A 103 -2.31 2.59 19.50
C ARG A 103 -2.39 4.10 19.76
N SER A 104 -1.47 4.89 19.21
CA SER A 104 -1.39 6.36 19.37
C SER A 104 -2.35 7.11 18.45
#